data_AF-A0A2G2X5P0-F1
#
_entry.id   AF-A0A2G2X5P0-F1
#
_cell.length_a   1.000
_cell.length_b   1.000
_cell.length_c   1.000
_cell.angle_alpha   90.00
_cell.angle_beta   90.00
_cell.angle_gamma   90.00
#
_symmetry.space_group_name_H-M   'P 1'
#
loop_
_entity.id
_entity.type
_entity.pdbx_description
1 polymer ?
#
loop_
_entity_poly.entity_id
_entity_poly.type
_entity_poly.pdbx_seq_one_letter_code
_entity_poly.pdbx_strand_id
1 'polypeptide(L)'
;LDTATGDIFFVLHQKEHLRFKRKGEDLFVDHILTLIEALCGFQFILTHLDGRQLLIKSNPGEFFKPNQFKSINDEGMSVYQRPFMKGKLYIHFIIEFPDSLSSEQVQALEVILPARSKSQYSEMELDDCEETTLHDVNMEEEMRRNKLQNKKHMMRMKRCLVLEHGKREIEDI
;
A
#
# COMPACT_ATOMS: atom_id res chain seq x y z
N LEU A 1 39.67 29.56 39.80
CA LEU A 1 39.32 28.39 38.99
C LEU A 1 38.11 28.81 38.18
N ASP A 2 38.34 29.15 36.91
CA ASP A 2 37.32 29.65 36.00
C ASP A 2 36.61 28.43 35.40
N THR A 3 35.34 28.23 35.76
CA THR A 3 34.60 27.03 35.35
C THR A 3 34.00 27.28 33.98
N ALA A 4 34.63 26.75 32.93
CA ALA A 4 34.09 26.85 31.57
C ALA A 4 32.70 26.19 31.49
N THR A 5 31.73 26.91 30.93
CA THR A 5 30.36 26.44 30.78
C THR A 5 30.29 25.41 29.65
N GLY A 6 29.64 24.27 29.90
CA GLY A 6 29.47 23.20 28.91
C GLY A 6 28.34 23.46 27.92
N ASP A 7 28.42 22.84 26.75
CA ASP A 7 27.41 22.97 25.70
C ASP A 7 26.19 22.07 25.97
N ILE A 8 24.99 22.61 25.70
CA ILE A 8 23.73 21.88 25.74
C ILE A 8 23.24 21.69 24.31
N PHE A 9 23.14 20.44 23.87
CA PHE A 9 22.58 20.10 22.56
C PHE A 9 21.20 19.49 22.74
N PHE A 10 20.22 20.06 22.04
CA PHE A 10 18.87 19.51 21.96
C PHE A 10 18.71 18.70 20.67
N VAL A 11 18.21 17.47 20.80
CA VAL A 11 17.80 16.64 19.67
C VAL A 11 16.28 16.60 19.66
N LEU A 12 15.68 17.08 18.56
CA LEU A 12 14.24 17.03 18.37
C LEU A 12 13.85 15.66 17.80
N HIS A 13 12.99 14.93 18.52
CA HIS A 13 12.38 13.70 18.02
C HIS A 13 10.94 13.94 17.61
N GLN A 14 10.60 13.60 16.36
CA GLN A 14 9.23 13.66 15.88
C GLN A 14 8.44 12.47 16.40
N LYS A 15 7.35 12.73 17.13
CA LYS A 15 6.40 11.70 17.55
C LYS A 15 5.49 11.32 16.38
N GLU A 16 5.11 10.05 16.31
CA GLU A 16 4.08 9.59 15.38
C GLU A 16 2.73 10.26 15.69
N HIS A 17 2.02 10.64 14.63
CA HIS A 17 0.69 11.23 14.71
C HIS A 17 -0.34 10.27 14.13
N LEU A 18 -1.51 10.15 14.77
CA LEU A 18 -2.53 9.17 14.43
C LEU A 18 -3.02 9.26 12.98
N ARG A 19 -3.08 10.48 12.44
CA ARG A 19 -3.65 10.76 11.11
C ARG A 19 -2.65 11.22 10.06
N PHE A 20 -1.53 11.80 10.49
CA PHE A 20 -0.64 12.53 9.58
C PHE A 20 0.75 11.91 9.64
N LYS A 21 1.29 11.56 8.48
CA LYS A 21 2.68 11.15 8.32
C LYS A 21 3.43 12.32 7.69
N ARG A 22 4.41 12.89 8.41
CA ARG A 22 5.23 13.99 7.89
C ARG A 22 6.45 13.43 7.14
N LYS A 23 6.71 13.94 5.94
CA LYS A 23 7.93 13.67 5.17
C LYS A 23 8.52 14.99 4.67
N GLY A 24 9.58 15.46 5.34
CA GLY A 24 10.14 16.77 5.08
C GLY A 24 9.16 17.89 5.43
N GLU A 25 8.75 18.65 4.42
CA GLU A 25 7.78 19.76 4.53
C GLU A 25 6.35 19.31 4.21
N ASP A 26 6.18 18.10 3.70
CA ASP A 26 4.89 17.58 3.27
C ASP A 26 4.21 16.72 4.35
N LEU A 27 2.88 16.70 4.30
CA LEU A 27 2.02 15.86 5.13
C LEU A 27 1.31 14.83 4.27
N PHE A 28 1.13 13.63 4.81
CA PHE A 28 0.42 12.53 4.16
C PHE A 28 -0.70 12.04 5.06
N VAL A 29 -1.87 11.77 4.49
CA VAL A 29 -3.02 11.18 5.17
C VAL A 29 -3.63 10.10 4.30
N ASP A 30 -4.01 8.98 4.93
CA ASP A 30 -4.76 7.91 4.28
C ASP A 30 -6.27 8.21 4.43
N HIS A 31 -7.02 8.08 3.34
CA HIS A 31 -8.47 8.22 3.34
C HIS A 31 -9.10 7.03 2.60
N ILE A 32 -10.00 6.34 3.28
CA ILE A 32 -10.71 5.19 2.74
C ILE A 32 -11.99 5.70 2.08
N LEU A 33 -12.19 5.32 0.82
CA LEU A 33 -13.40 5.55 0.05
C LEU A 33 -14.07 4.22 -0.22
N THR A 34 -15.38 4.19 -0.13
CA THR A 34 -16.16 3.09 -0.71
C THR A 34 -16.07 3.12 -2.24
N LEU A 35 -16.32 1.97 -2.89
CA LEU A 35 -16.34 1.92 -4.36
C LEU A 35 -17.31 2.92 -4.98
N ILE A 36 -18.49 3.14 -4.36
CA ILE A 36 -19.47 4.11 -4.87
C ILE A 36 -18.97 5.54 -4.74
N GLU A 37 -18.31 5.91 -3.64
CA GLU A 37 -17.70 7.23 -3.46
C GLU A 37 -16.56 7.47 -4.46
N ALA A 38 -15.77 6.44 -4.74
CA ALA A 38 -14.69 6.52 -5.72
C ALA A 38 -15.20 6.72 -7.16
N LEU A 39 -16.38 6.21 -7.51
CA LEU A 39 -16.97 6.30 -8.86
C LEU A 39 -17.91 7.49 -9.04
N CYS A 40 -18.74 7.77 -8.03
CA CYS A 40 -19.79 8.78 -8.09
C CYS A 40 -19.41 10.09 -7.41
N GLY A 41 -18.26 10.12 -6.74
CA GLY A 41 -17.76 11.27 -6.01
C GLY A 41 -18.01 11.20 -4.52
N PHE A 42 -17.29 12.05 -3.78
CA PHE A 42 -17.31 12.10 -2.32
C PHE A 42 -17.15 13.52 -1.81
N GLN A 43 -17.49 13.69 -0.53
CA GLN A 43 -17.23 14.91 0.22
C GLN A 43 -16.94 14.55 1.68
N PHE A 44 -15.80 14.99 2.20
CA PHE A 44 -15.46 14.81 3.60
C PHE A 44 -14.73 16.02 4.19
N ILE A 45 -14.72 16.09 5.52
CA ILE A 45 -14.04 17.14 6.26
C ILE A 45 -12.79 16.56 6.92
N LEU A 46 -11.65 17.21 6.68
CA LEU A 46 -10.38 16.89 7.30
C LEU A 46 -10.00 17.99 8.30
N THR A 47 -9.95 17.65 9.59
CA THR A 47 -9.34 18.52 10.60
C THR A 47 -7.82 18.53 10.43
N HIS A 48 -7.25 19.69 10.13
CA HIS A 48 -5.81 19.91 9.97
C HIS A 48 -5.10 20.02 11.33
N LEU A 49 -3.76 20.06 11.32
CA LEU A 49 -2.92 20.20 12.52
C LEU A 49 -3.12 21.53 13.25
N ASP A 50 -3.54 22.59 12.54
CA ASP A 50 -3.86 23.89 13.12
C ASP A 50 -5.32 24.01 13.63
N GLY A 51 -6.08 22.92 13.56
CA GLY A 51 -7.48 22.86 13.98
C GLY A 51 -8.49 23.35 12.94
N ARG A 52 -8.06 23.88 11.78
CA ARG A 52 -8.97 24.22 10.69
C ARG A 52 -9.63 22.97 10.11
N GLN A 53 -10.83 23.15 9.58
CA GLN A 53 -11.56 22.12 8.85
C GLN A 53 -11.41 22.36 7.35
N LEU A 54 -10.77 21.42 6.66
CA LEU A 54 -10.62 21.44 5.20
C LEU A 54 -11.74 20.62 4.58
N LEU A 55 -12.57 21.26 3.78
CA LEU A 55 -13.59 20.56 3.00
C LEU A 55 -12.96 20.02 1.71
N ILE A 56 -12.94 18.69 1.57
CA ILE A 56 -12.37 18.00 0.42
C ILE A 56 -13.51 17.33 -0.33
N LYS A 57 -13.62 17.64 -1.62
CA LYS A 57 -14.67 17.13 -2.50
C LYS A 57 -14.10 16.72 -3.85
N SER A 58 -14.67 15.69 -4.45
CA SER A 58 -14.40 15.32 -5.84
C SER A 58 -15.04 16.33 -6.80
N ASN A 59 -14.47 16.46 -8.00
CA ASN A 59 -15.15 17.19 -9.07
C ASN A 59 -16.29 16.32 -9.67
N PRO A 60 -17.36 16.93 -10.19
CA PRO A 60 -18.40 16.18 -10.90
C PRO A 60 -17.81 15.38 -12.07
N GLY A 61 -18.09 14.07 -12.12
CA GLY A 61 -17.58 13.17 -13.17
C GLY A 61 -16.13 12.71 -12.99
N GLU A 62 -15.47 13.09 -11.89
CA GLU A 62 -14.13 12.61 -11.54
C GLU A 62 -14.23 11.29 -10.77
N PHE A 63 -13.52 10.26 -11.24
CA PHE A 63 -13.38 8.99 -10.53
C PHE A 63 -11.97 8.82 -9.96
N PHE A 64 -11.85 8.00 -8.92
CA PHE A 64 -10.63 7.78 -8.17
C PHE A 64 -10.13 6.35 -8.38
N LYS A 65 -8.82 6.19 -8.54
CA LYS A 65 -8.18 4.87 -8.69
C LYS A 65 -7.69 4.35 -7.34
N PRO A 66 -7.65 3.02 -7.13
CA PRO A 66 -7.05 2.45 -5.93
C PRO A 66 -5.58 2.92 -5.77
N ASN A 67 -5.19 3.27 -4.55
CA ASN A 67 -3.86 3.76 -4.20
C ASN A 67 -3.44 5.05 -4.92
N GLN A 68 -4.41 5.85 -5.39
CA GLN A 68 -4.13 7.14 -6.00
C GLN A 68 -3.80 8.19 -4.93
N PHE A 69 -2.88 9.09 -5.26
CA PHE A 69 -2.59 10.27 -4.45
C PHE A 69 -3.15 11.54 -5.10
N LYS A 70 -3.74 12.43 -4.29
CA LYS A 70 -3.98 13.84 -4.67
C LYS A 70 -3.33 14.78 -3.68
N SER A 71 -2.97 15.97 -4.13
CA SER A 71 -2.30 16.99 -3.31
C SER A 71 -3.14 18.24 -3.12
N ILE A 72 -3.09 18.81 -1.93
CA ILE A 72 -3.57 20.15 -1.61
C ILE A 72 -2.34 21.01 -1.35
N ASN A 73 -2.17 22.06 -2.15
CA ASN A 73 -1.04 22.97 -2.00
C ASN A 73 -1.16 23.79 -0.72
N ASP A 74 -0.03 24.20 -0.15
CA ASP A 74 0.08 25.08 1.02
C ASP A 74 -0.57 24.55 2.32
N GLU A 75 -0.90 23.25 2.36
CA GLU A 75 -1.45 22.57 3.55
C GLU A 75 -0.45 21.58 4.18
N GLY A 76 0.83 21.67 3.82
CA GLY A 76 1.92 20.97 4.51
C GLY A 76 2.44 21.71 5.75
N MET A 77 3.66 21.38 6.15
CA MET A 77 4.39 22.06 7.22
C MET A 77 5.10 23.31 6.71
N SER A 78 5.25 24.32 7.57
CA SER A 78 6.04 25.51 7.23
C SER A 78 7.51 25.15 6.95
N VAL A 79 8.07 25.80 5.93
CA VAL A 79 9.46 25.64 5.50
C VAL A 79 10.38 26.28 6.53
N TYR A 80 11.49 25.60 6.87
CA TYR A 80 12.46 26.13 7.82
C TYR A 80 13.02 27.47 7.33
N GLN A 81 13.06 28.48 8.22
CA GLN A 81 13.44 29.87 7.93
C GLN A 81 12.53 30.62 6.93
N ARG A 82 11.45 30.00 6.43
CA ARG A 82 10.47 30.64 5.52
C ARG A 82 9.04 30.35 5.98
N PRO A 83 8.56 31.02 7.05
CA PRO A 83 7.29 30.68 7.69
C PRO A 83 6.05 30.87 6.80
N PHE A 84 6.15 31.73 5.78
CA PHE A 84 5.09 31.99 4.81
C PHE A 84 5.03 30.96 3.67
N MET A 85 6.02 30.08 3.56
CA MET A 85 5.99 28.96 2.63
C MET A 85 5.61 27.69 3.38
N LYS A 86 4.68 26.92 2.82
CA LYS A 86 4.27 25.62 3.35
C LYS A 86 4.47 24.56 2.28
N GLY A 87 4.73 23.33 2.71
CA GLY A 87 4.68 22.17 1.83
C GLY A 87 3.25 21.83 1.41
N LYS A 88 3.06 20.61 0.92
CA LYS A 88 1.78 20.09 0.46
C LYS A 88 1.20 19.07 1.43
N LEU A 89 -0.12 18.93 1.40
CA LEU A 89 -0.83 17.80 1.98
C LEU A 89 -1.18 16.80 0.87
N TYR A 90 -0.71 15.56 0.98
CA TYR A 90 -1.07 14.46 0.10
C TYR A 90 -2.11 13.58 0.77
N ILE A 91 -3.18 13.28 0.04
CA ILE A 91 -4.23 12.34 0.43
C ILE A 91 -4.04 11.09 -0.40
N HIS A 92 -3.83 9.97 0.26
CA HIS A 92 -3.75 8.64 -0.31
C HIS A 92 -5.13 7.99 -0.24
N PHE A 93 -5.74 7.70 -1.39
CA PHE A 93 -7.05 7.10 -1.48
C PHE A 93 -6.96 5.58 -1.53
N ILE A 94 -7.53 4.94 -0.52
CA ILE A 94 -7.69 3.48 -0.42
C ILE A 94 -9.14 3.19 -0.78
N ILE A 95 -9.38 2.30 -1.75
CA ILE A 95 -10.74 1.97 -2.17
C ILE A 95 -11.14 0.64 -1.54
N GLU A 96 -12.25 0.67 -0.81
CA GLU A 96 -12.91 -0.49 -0.23
C GLU A 96 -13.96 -1.02 -1.20
N PHE A 97 -13.76 -2.26 -1.65
CA PHE A 97 -14.69 -2.98 -2.52
C PHE A 97 -15.73 -3.71 -1.67
N PRO A 98 -16.99 -3.84 -2.15
CA PRO A 98 -17.98 -4.66 -1.48
C PRO A 98 -17.58 -6.15 -1.54
N ASP A 99 -17.92 -6.91 -0.50
CA ASP A 99 -17.62 -8.35 -0.42
C ASP A 99 -18.28 -9.16 -1.54
N SER A 100 -19.47 -8.75 -1.98
CA SER A 100 -20.20 -9.40 -3.07
C SER A 100 -21.19 -8.46 -3.74
N LEU A 101 -21.61 -8.82 -4.95
CA LEU A 101 -22.66 -8.16 -5.71
C LEU A 101 -23.69 -9.20 -6.17
N SER A 102 -24.96 -8.86 -6.08
CA SER A 102 -26.05 -9.68 -6.63
C SER A 102 -26.05 -9.68 -8.16
N SER A 103 -26.67 -10.70 -8.77
CA SER A 103 -26.79 -10.81 -10.23
C SER A 103 -27.45 -9.56 -10.86
N GLU A 104 -28.49 -9.03 -10.22
CA GLU A 104 -29.18 -7.81 -10.67
C GLU A 104 -28.24 -6.58 -10.64
N GLN A 105 -27.44 -6.42 -9.59
CA GLN A 105 -26.46 -5.33 -9.49
C GLN A 105 -25.36 -5.46 -10.56
N VAL A 106 -24.87 -6.67 -10.82
CA VAL A 106 -23.87 -6.91 -11.87
C VAL A 106 -24.43 -6.54 -13.24
N GLN A 107 -25.68 -6.94 -13.52
CA GLN A 107 -26.32 -6.61 -14.78
C GLN A 107 -26.56 -5.10 -14.94
N ALA A 108 -26.92 -4.40 -13.88
CA ALA A 108 -27.02 -2.94 -13.89
C ALA A 108 -25.66 -2.26 -14.15
N LEU A 109 -24.57 -2.79 -13.59
CA LEU A 109 -23.21 -2.27 -13.83
C LEU A 109 -22.75 -2.46 -15.27
N GLU A 110 -23.08 -3.58 -15.91
CA GLU A 110 -22.75 -3.85 -17.32
C GLU A 110 -23.40 -2.85 -18.29
N VAL A 111 -24.54 -2.27 -17.92
CA VAL A 111 -25.23 -1.25 -18.75
C VAL A 111 -24.51 0.10 -18.70
N ILE A 112 -23.91 0.46 -17.56
CA ILE A 112 -23.34 1.79 -17.32
C ILE A 112 -21.82 1.86 -17.51
N LEU A 113 -21.11 0.74 -17.32
CA LEU A 113 -19.66 0.67 -17.42
C LEU A 113 -19.22 0.25 -18.83
N PRO A 114 -17.96 0.53 -19.23
CA PRO A 114 -17.42 0.06 -20.50
C PRO A 114 -17.58 -1.45 -20.69
N ALA A 115 -17.91 -1.86 -21.92
CA ALA A 115 -18.17 -3.25 -22.24
C ALA A 115 -16.97 -4.15 -21.91
N ARG A 116 -17.27 -5.37 -21.44
CA ARG A 116 -16.26 -6.41 -21.24
C ARG A 116 -15.47 -6.62 -22.53
N SER A 117 -14.15 -6.79 -22.41
CA SER A 117 -13.34 -7.20 -23.56
C SER A 117 -13.88 -8.53 -24.07
N LYS A 118 -14.17 -8.62 -25.37
CA LYS A 118 -14.56 -9.89 -25.99
C LYS A 118 -13.46 -10.93 -25.74
N SER A 119 -13.85 -12.18 -25.48
CA SER A 119 -12.91 -13.29 -25.41
C SER A 119 -12.09 -13.30 -26.69
N GLN A 120 -10.76 -13.29 -26.55
CA GLN A 120 -9.85 -13.35 -27.69
C GLN A 120 -9.82 -14.75 -28.31
N TYR A 121 -10.44 -15.72 -27.64
CA TYR A 121 -10.46 -17.13 -28.00
C TYR A 121 -11.80 -17.50 -28.60
N SER A 122 -11.75 -18.32 -29.64
CA SER A 122 -12.90 -18.97 -30.24
C SER A 122 -13.43 -20.08 -29.33
N GLU A 123 -14.69 -20.45 -29.53
CA GLU A 123 -15.36 -21.51 -28.78
C GLU A 123 -14.64 -22.87 -28.93
N MET A 124 -14.04 -23.13 -30.10
CA MET A 124 -13.20 -24.32 -30.33
C MET A 124 -11.91 -24.30 -29.50
N GLU A 125 -11.28 -23.13 -29.33
CA GLU A 125 -10.08 -23.02 -28.49
C GLU A 125 -10.39 -23.14 -27.00
N LEU A 126 -11.62 -22.79 -26.58
CA LEU A 126 -12.07 -22.93 -25.19
C LEU A 126 -12.42 -24.37 -24.83
N ASP A 127 -12.89 -25.19 -25.78
CA ASP A 127 -13.24 -26.60 -25.56
C ASP A 127 -12.00 -27.48 -25.26
N ASP A 128 -10.84 -27.09 -25.79
CA ASP A 128 -9.54 -27.74 -25.51
C ASP A 128 -8.89 -27.27 -24.18
N CYS A 129 -9.50 -26.32 -23.47
CA CYS A 129 -8.96 -25.79 -22.22
C CYS A 129 -9.48 -26.55 -20.98
N GLU A 130 -8.58 -26.92 -20.07
CA GLU A 130 -8.98 -27.42 -18.75
C GLU A 130 -9.56 -26.29 -17.88
N GLU A 131 -10.80 -26.47 -17.39
CA GLU A 131 -11.43 -25.52 -16.47
C GLU A 131 -10.68 -25.51 -15.13
N THR A 132 -10.38 -24.31 -14.63
CA THR A 132 -9.68 -24.11 -13.35
C THR A 132 -10.49 -23.21 -12.43
N THR A 133 -10.40 -23.47 -11.13
CA THR A 133 -11.04 -22.65 -10.10
C THR A 133 -10.01 -21.73 -9.45
N LEU A 134 -10.35 -20.44 -9.33
CA LEU A 134 -9.51 -19.46 -8.66
C LEU A 134 -9.74 -19.56 -7.14
N HIS A 135 -8.66 -19.39 -6.38
CA HIS A 135 -8.69 -19.32 -4.92
C HIS A 135 -7.97 -18.07 -4.43
N ASP A 136 -8.46 -17.48 -3.35
CA ASP A 136 -7.81 -16.35 -2.70
C ASP A 136 -6.47 -16.77 -2.10
N VAL A 137 -5.42 -15.99 -2.38
CA VAL A 137 -4.06 -16.24 -1.87
C VAL A 137 -3.53 -15.00 -1.17
N ASN A 138 -3.12 -15.16 0.09
CA ASN A 138 -2.29 -14.18 0.76
C ASN A 138 -0.83 -14.34 0.29
N MET A 139 -0.42 -13.51 -0.67
CA MET A 139 0.92 -13.58 -1.26
C MET A 139 2.05 -13.37 -0.24
N GLU A 140 1.84 -12.59 0.82
CA GLU A 140 2.88 -12.35 1.83
C GLU A 140 3.16 -13.63 2.63
N GLU A 141 2.11 -14.35 3.01
CA GLU A 141 2.22 -15.64 3.68
C GLU A 141 2.85 -16.70 2.78
N GLU A 142 2.46 -16.73 1.51
CA GLU A 142 2.98 -17.66 0.52
C GLU A 142 4.49 -17.44 0.29
N MET A 143 4.92 -16.19 0.15
CA MET A 143 6.34 -15.83 0.03
C MET A 143 7.13 -16.22 1.29
N ARG A 144 6.55 -16.04 2.48
CA ARG A 144 7.19 -16.43 3.75
C ARG A 144 7.37 -17.95 3.84
N ARG A 145 6.35 -18.72 3.44
CA ARG A 145 6.39 -20.19 3.39
C ARG A 145 7.50 -20.66 2.45
N ASN A 146 7.56 -20.11 1.24
CA ASN A 146 8.57 -20.46 0.24
C ASN A 146 9.99 -20.14 0.71
N LYS A 147 10.22 -18.97 1.32
CA LYS A 147 11.53 -18.61 1.90
C LYS A 147 11.97 -19.60 2.98
N LEU A 148 11.05 -20.02 3.85
CA LEU A 148 11.36 -20.98 4.91
C LEU A 148 11.67 -22.36 4.35
N GLN A 149 10.94 -22.81 3.33
CA GLN A 149 11.14 -24.11 2.69
C GLN A 149 12.47 -24.17 1.94
N ASN A 150 12.82 -23.11 1.21
CA ASN A 150 14.12 -22.97 0.55
C ASN A 150 15.27 -22.94 1.57
N LYS A 151 15.11 -22.23 2.69
CA LYS A 151 16.10 -22.21 3.76
C LYS A 151 16.27 -23.59 4.41
N LYS A 152 15.18 -24.33 4.64
CA LYS A 152 15.21 -25.71 5.15
C LYS A 152 15.88 -26.67 4.16
N HIS A 153 15.59 -26.54 2.87
CA HIS A 153 16.22 -27.34 1.82
C HIS A 153 17.72 -27.09 1.75
N MET A 154 18.14 -25.82 1.74
CA MET A 154 19.56 -25.44 1.76
C MET A 154 20.28 -25.94 3.03
N MET A 155 19.63 -25.86 4.20
CA MET A 155 20.19 -26.40 5.45
C MET A 155 20.35 -27.93 5.40
N ARG A 156 19.40 -28.66 4.81
CA ARG A 156 19.50 -30.12 4.59
C ARG A 156 20.66 -30.47 3.65
N MET A 157 20.80 -29.77 2.52
CA MET A 157 21.91 -29.97 1.59
C MET A 157 23.26 -29.70 2.24
N LYS A 158 23.41 -28.57 2.95
CA LYS A 158 24.65 -28.25 3.67
C LYS A 158 25.00 -29.33 4.70
N ARG A 159 24.01 -29.85 5.43
CA ARG A 159 24.22 -30.95 6.39
C ARG A 159 24.66 -32.24 5.69
N CYS A 160 24.11 -32.54 4.50
CA CYS A 160 24.50 -33.71 3.72
C CYS A 160 25.96 -33.63 3.25
N LEU A 161 26.38 -32.47 2.72
CA LEU A 161 27.77 -32.23 2.31
C LEU A 161 28.75 -32.38 3.48
N VAL A 162 28.44 -31.84 4.65
CA VAL A 162 29.29 -31.99 5.85
C VAL A 162 29.44 -33.46 6.25
N LEU A 163 28.37 -34.25 6.17
CA LEU A 163 28.43 -35.69 6.46
C LEU A 163 29.24 -36.47 5.42
N GLU A 164 29.18 -36.11 4.14
CA GLU A 164 29.98 -36.74 3.08
C GLU A 164 31.46 -36.37 3.15
N HIS A 165 31.79 -35.16 3.60
CA HIS A 165 33.17 -34.78 3.89
C HIS A 165 33.70 -35.49 5.15
N GLY A 166 32.89 -35.60 6.21
CA GLY A 166 33.28 -36.31 7.43
C GLY A 166 33.39 -37.83 7.28
N LYS A 167 32.67 -38.45 6.33
CA LYS A 167 32.85 -39.88 6.01
C LYS A 167 34.15 -40.18 5.27
N ARG A 168 34.57 -39.29 4.37
CA ARG A 168 35.84 -39.43 3.63
C ARG A 168 37.06 -39.36 4.54
N GLU A 169 37.03 -38.55 5.59
CA GLU A 169 38.12 -38.46 6.57
C GLU A 169 38.22 -39.67 7.52
N ILE A 170 37.16 -40.48 7.65
CA ILE A 170 37.14 -41.69 8.50
C ILE A 170 37.55 -42.94 7.71
N GLU A 171 37.40 -42.95 6.38
CA GLU A 171 37.83 -44.06 5.52
C GLU A 171 39.34 -44.02 5.19
N ASP A 172 40.04 -42.92 5.51
CA ASP A 172 41.49 -42.72 5.27
C ASP A 172 42.38 -42.99 6.52
N ILE A 173 41.89 -43.75 7.52
CA ILE A 173 42.66 -44.22 8.71
C ILE A 173 42.58 -45.75 8.82
#